data_AF-A0A926PJE0-F1
#
_entry.id   AF-A0A926PJE0-F1
#
_cell.length_a   1.000
_cell.length_b   1.000
_cell.length_c   1.000
_cell.angle_alpha   90.00
_cell.angle_beta   90.00
_cell.angle_gamma   90.00
#
_symmetry.space_group_name_H-M   'P 1'
#
loop_
_entity.id
_entity.type
_entity.pdbx_description
1 polymer ?
#
loop_
_entity_poly.entity_id
_entity_poly.type
_entity_poly.pdbx_seq_one_letter_code
_entity_poly.pdbx_strand_id
1 'polypeptide(L)'
;MTESHWQSAHAIAQTLVKQETDVNELGKTIAYLRSAINLNQAEAGARFFKYLKTLVNNGRTIGHSGRTLDYYRTIEKACSDYLLSYQTKPATMLHILGWVARLMRYYREGGAIEEDLEALAKRAPTISPQVLESERQAEIQAVAQTQNFQLRQQVEAVIKTIKGKAVTYELPGSIKLTVKEPKKYSDLEVGQVVTVEILEIRENGIPKKVQWVG
;
A
#
# COMPACT_ATOMS: atom_id res chain seq x y z
N MET A 1 -20.81 1.24 -1.16
CA MET A 1 -19.40 1.30 -1.61
C MET A 1 -18.93 2.73 -1.40
N THR A 2 -17.72 2.96 -0.89
CA THR A 2 -17.20 4.32 -0.67
C THR A 2 -16.56 4.85 -1.94
N GLU A 3 -16.35 6.16 -2.01
CA GLU A 3 -15.62 6.82 -3.10
C GLU A 3 -14.22 6.21 -3.29
N SER A 4 -13.49 5.97 -2.20
CA SER A 4 -12.17 5.34 -2.26
C SER A 4 -12.20 3.92 -2.83
N HIS A 5 -13.24 3.12 -2.55
CA HIS A 5 -13.38 1.78 -3.13
C HIS A 5 -13.66 1.84 -4.64
N TRP A 6 -14.43 2.84 -5.07
CA TRP A 6 -14.72 3.06 -6.49
C TRP A 6 -13.49 3.49 -7.26
N GLN A 7 -12.72 4.45 -6.74
CA GLN A 7 -11.46 4.90 -7.32
C GLN A 7 -10.46 3.74 -7.47
N SER A 8 -10.31 2.90 -6.43
CA SER A 8 -9.48 1.69 -6.53
C SER A 8 -10.01 0.73 -7.62
N ALA A 9 -11.33 0.48 -7.68
CA ALA A 9 -11.90 -0.40 -8.69
C ALA A 9 -11.67 0.12 -10.12
N HIS A 10 -11.87 1.42 -10.32
CA HIS A 10 -11.68 2.10 -11.59
C HIS A 10 -10.21 2.04 -12.05
N ALA A 11 -9.28 2.42 -11.17
CA ALA A 11 -7.86 2.45 -11.48
C ALA A 11 -7.30 1.05 -11.81
N ILE A 12 -7.71 0.02 -11.05
CA ILE A 12 -7.35 -1.37 -11.35
C ILE A 12 -7.94 -1.78 -12.70
N ALA A 13 -9.24 -1.58 -12.92
CA ALA A 13 -9.90 -2.00 -14.16
C ALA A 13 -9.28 -1.36 -15.41
N GLN A 14 -9.00 -0.05 -15.38
CA GLN A 14 -8.31 0.64 -16.46
C GLN A 14 -6.90 0.09 -16.69
N THR A 15 -6.14 -0.15 -15.62
CA THR A 15 -4.79 -0.74 -15.72
C THR A 15 -4.83 -2.09 -16.41
N LEU A 16 -5.75 -2.97 -15.97
CA LEU A 16 -5.88 -4.32 -16.51
C LEU A 16 -6.38 -4.30 -17.97
N VAL A 17 -7.30 -3.40 -18.34
CA VAL A 17 -7.78 -3.27 -19.71
C VAL A 17 -6.72 -2.72 -20.66
N LYS A 18 -6.02 -1.65 -20.26
CA LYS A 18 -4.92 -1.05 -21.04
C LYS A 18 -3.78 -2.04 -21.31
N GLN A 19 -3.56 -2.97 -20.38
CA GLN A 19 -2.56 -4.04 -20.50
C GLN A 19 -3.14 -5.34 -21.09
N GLU A 20 -4.34 -5.27 -21.69
CA GLU A 20 -5.03 -6.40 -22.34
C GLU A 20 -5.18 -7.65 -21.45
N THR A 21 -5.22 -7.48 -20.12
CA THR A 21 -5.24 -8.57 -19.15
C THR A 21 -6.55 -9.33 -19.21
N ASP A 22 -6.51 -10.64 -19.41
CA ASP A 22 -7.72 -11.46 -19.48
C ASP A 22 -8.55 -11.38 -18.17
N VAL A 23 -9.82 -11.00 -18.31
CA VAL A 23 -10.78 -10.93 -17.21
C VAL A 23 -11.02 -12.30 -16.56
N ASN A 24 -10.82 -13.39 -17.30
CA ASN A 24 -10.93 -14.75 -16.75
C ASN A 24 -9.79 -15.05 -15.77
N GLU A 25 -8.57 -14.57 -16.04
CA GLU A 25 -7.45 -14.72 -15.10
C GLU A 25 -7.68 -13.91 -13.82
N LEU A 26 -8.22 -12.69 -13.94
CA LEU A 26 -8.71 -11.96 -12.76
C LEU A 26 -9.82 -12.73 -12.03
N GLY A 27 -10.74 -13.36 -12.78
CA GLY A 27 -11.81 -14.19 -12.21
C GLY A 27 -11.30 -15.32 -11.31
N LYS A 28 -10.19 -15.98 -11.70
CA LYS A 28 -9.55 -17.02 -10.88
C LYS A 28 -8.99 -16.46 -9.58
N THR A 29 -8.39 -15.27 -9.60
CA THR A 29 -7.86 -14.65 -8.37
C THR A 29 -8.98 -14.19 -7.43
N ILE A 30 -10.10 -13.70 -7.97
CA ILE A 30 -11.32 -13.40 -7.21
C ILE A 30 -11.89 -14.66 -6.55
N ALA A 31 -11.96 -15.77 -7.30
CA ALA A 31 -12.43 -17.05 -6.77
C ALA A 31 -11.53 -17.55 -5.64
N TYR A 32 -10.20 -17.40 -5.79
CA TYR A 32 -9.25 -17.71 -4.72
C TYR A 32 -9.51 -16.87 -3.46
N LEU A 33 -9.64 -15.54 -3.59
CA LEU A 33 -9.90 -14.66 -2.44
C LEU A 33 -11.21 -15.05 -1.73
N ARG A 34 -12.27 -15.33 -2.48
CA ARG A 34 -13.54 -15.79 -1.92
C ARG A 34 -13.37 -17.09 -1.13
N SER A 35 -12.66 -18.06 -1.69
CA SER A 35 -12.35 -19.33 -1.00
C SER A 35 -11.53 -19.09 0.26
N ALA A 36 -10.50 -18.23 0.20
CA ALA A 36 -9.66 -17.90 1.34
C ALA A 36 -10.44 -17.21 2.47
N ILE A 37 -11.38 -16.31 2.14
CA ILE A 37 -12.28 -15.68 3.12
C ILE A 37 -13.13 -16.73 3.83
N ASN A 38 -13.70 -17.67 3.08
CA ASN A 38 -14.53 -18.73 3.65
C ASN A 38 -13.74 -19.68 4.57
N LEU A 39 -12.44 -19.87 4.31
CA LEU A 39 -11.57 -20.71 5.13
C LEU A 39 -11.07 -19.99 6.40
N ASN A 40 -10.55 -18.77 6.25
CA ASN A 40 -10.05 -17.97 7.35
C ASN A 40 -10.05 -16.48 6.97
N GLN A 41 -11.06 -15.76 7.44
CA GLN A 41 -11.22 -14.33 7.14
C GLN A 41 -10.06 -13.46 7.64
N ALA A 42 -9.44 -13.77 8.78
CA ALA A 42 -8.37 -12.93 9.34
C ALA A 42 -7.10 -12.94 8.48
N GLU A 43 -6.80 -14.07 7.84
CA GLU A 43 -5.60 -14.24 7.02
C GLU A 43 -5.84 -14.12 5.50
N ALA A 44 -7.10 -14.07 5.06
CA ALA A 44 -7.47 -14.19 3.65
C ALA A 44 -6.78 -13.16 2.75
N GLY A 45 -6.67 -11.90 3.18
CA GLY A 45 -5.99 -10.86 2.39
C GLY A 45 -4.49 -11.11 2.26
N ALA A 46 -3.82 -11.54 3.34
CA ALA A 46 -2.40 -11.91 3.29
C ALA A 46 -2.16 -13.14 2.38
N ARG A 47 -3.04 -14.15 2.48
CA ARG A 47 -3.01 -15.33 1.63
C ARG A 47 -3.24 -14.99 0.16
N PHE A 48 -4.14 -14.05 -0.13
CA PHE A 48 -4.38 -13.56 -1.48
C PHE A 48 -3.14 -12.92 -2.11
N PHE A 49 -2.47 -11.99 -1.43
CA PHE A 49 -1.23 -11.39 -1.95
C PHE A 49 -0.11 -12.41 -2.10
N LYS A 50 0.01 -13.36 -1.16
CA LYS A 50 0.95 -14.47 -1.29
C LYS A 50 0.65 -15.31 -2.54
N TYR A 51 -0.62 -15.63 -2.78
CA TYR A 51 -1.07 -16.36 -3.95
C TYR A 51 -0.75 -15.64 -5.26
N LEU A 52 -0.99 -14.33 -5.36
CA LEU A 52 -0.63 -13.54 -6.55
C LEU A 52 0.88 -13.62 -6.83
N LYS A 53 1.72 -13.48 -5.79
CA LYS A 53 3.18 -13.66 -5.93
C LYS A 53 3.55 -15.08 -6.36
N THR A 54 2.85 -16.10 -5.85
CA THR A 54 3.05 -17.49 -6.29
C THR A 54 2.70 -17.66 -7.77
N LEU A 55 1.61 -17.04 -8.26
CA LEU A 55 1.27 -17.05 -9.68
C LEU A 55 2.34 -16.39 -10.54
N VAL A 56 2.91 -15.26 -10.11
CA VAL A 56 4.01 -14.60 -10.82
C VAL A 56 5.27 -15.46 -10.83
N ASN A 57 5.64 -16.04 -9.69
CA ASN A 57 6.86 -16.83 -9.56
C ASN A 57 6.79 -18.17 -10.32
N ASN A 58 5.62 -18.79 -10.36
CA ASN A 58 5.42 -20.12 -10.96
C ASN A 58 4.66 -20.06 -12.29
N GLY A 59 4.33 -18.86 -12.79
CA GLY A 59 3.44 -18.68 -13.93
C GLY A 59 3.96 -19.27 -15.23
N ARG A 60 5.28 -19.46 -15.36
CA ARG A 60 5.90 -20.14 -16.49
C ARG A 60 5.57 -21.65 -16.56
N THR A 61 5.31 -22.26 -15.42
CA THR A 61 4.98 -23.70 -15.29
C THR A 61 3.47 -23.94 -15.26
N ILE A 62 2.69 -22.94 -14.80
CA ILE A 62 1.24 -23.03 -14.63
C ILE A 62 0.49 -22.47 -15.85
N GLY A 63 1.11 -21.56 -16.60
CA GLY A 63 0.53 -20.95 -17.79
C GLY A 63 0.63 -21.85 -19.00
N HIS A 64 -0.50 -22.15 -19.63
CA HIS A 64 -0.54 -22.86 -20.91
C HIS A 64 -0.19 -21.96 -22.11
N SER A 65 -0.16 -20.64 -21.90
CA SER A 65 0.18 -19.65 -22.93
C SER A 65 1.36 -18.77 -22.47
N GLY A 66 2.16 -18.29 -23.42
CA GLY A 66 3.24 -17.34 -23.12
C GLY A 66 2.76 -16.03 -22.51
N ARG A 67 1.48 -15.65 -22.69
CA ARG A 67 0.89 -14.40 -22.18
C ARG A 67 0.36 -14.50 -20.74
N THR A 68 0.10 -15.71 -20.24
CA THR A 68 -0.49 -15.92 -18.91
C THR A 68 0.36 -15.34 -17.78
N LEU A 69 1.69 -15.43 -17.91
CA LEU A 69 2.61 -14.86 -16.92
C LEU A 69 2.50 -13.33 -16.83
N ASP A 70 2.34 -12.65 -17.97
CA ASP A 70 2.21 -11.20 -18.00
C ASP A 70 0.87 -10.73 -17.41
N TYR A 71 -0.20 -11.50 -17.62
CA TYR A 71 -1.46 -11.26 -16.92
C TYR A 71 -1.29 -11.34 -15.40
N TYR A 72 -0.59 -12.36 -14.89
CA TYR A 72 -0.34 -12.48 -13.45
C TYR A 72 0.50 -11.34 -12.90
N ARG A 73 1.53 -10.89 -13.63
CA ARG A 73 2.34 -9.72 -13.24
C ARG A 73 1.51 -8.46 -13.15
N THR A 74 0.67 -8.21 -14.15
CA THR A 74 -0.20 -7.04 -14.18
C THR A 74 -1.24 -7.08 -13.06
N ILE A 75 -1.86 -8.25 -12.83
CA ILE A 75 -2.83 -8.43 -11.73
C ILE A 75 -2.16 -8.24 -10.38
N GLU A 76 -0.99 -8.85 -10.14
CA GLU A 76 -0.24 -8.71 -8.89
C GLU A 76 0.11 -7.26 -8.62
N LYS A 77 0.71 -6.57 -9.62
CA LYS A 77 1.09 -5.17 -9.49
C LYS A 77 -0.11 -4.28 -9.20
N ALA A 78 -1.18 -4.37 -10.00
CA ALA A 78 -2.37 -3.54 -9.81
C ALA A 78 -3.05 -3.80 -8.46
N CYS A 79 -3.14 -5.05 -8.02
CA CYS A 79 -3.69 -5.36 -6.70
C CYS A 79 -2.78 -4.83 -5.58
N SER A 80 -1.46 -4.96 -5.70
CA SER A 80 -0.51 -4.45 -4.70
C SER A 80 -0.57 -2.92 -4.59
N ASP A 81 -0.67 -2.21 -5.72
CA ASP A 81 -0.72 -0.74 -5.76
C ASP A 81 -2.01 -0.19 -5.12
N TYR A 82 -3.16 -0.83 -5.37
CA TYR A 82 -4.47 -0.27 -5.01
C TYR A 82 -5.20 -1.00 -3.88
N LEU A 83 -4.82 -2.23 -3.53
CA LEU A 83 -5.53 -3.04 -2.52
C LEU A 83 -4.76 -3.32 -1.22
N LEU A 84 -3.46 -2.98 -1.14
CA LEU A 84 -2.64 -3.32 0.02
C LEU A 84 -3.18 -2.70 1.32
N SER A 85 -3.72 -1.49 1.27
CA SER A 85 -4.36 -0.82 2.41
C SER A 85 -5.62 -1.53 2.92
N TYR A 86 -6.22 -2.41 2.10
CA TYR A 86 -7.38 -3.22 2.45
C TYR A 86 -7.01 -4.66 2.81
N GLN A 87 -5.72 -5.01 2.94
CA GLN A 87 -5.28 -6.38 3.24
C GLN A 87 -5.94 -6.99 4.48
N THR A 88 -6.21 -6.19 5.51
CA THR A 88 -6.90 -6.61 6.74
C THR A 88 -8.43 -6.62 6.62
N LYS A 89 -8.96 -6.23 5.46
CA LYS A 89 -10.39 -6.12 5.12
C LYS A 89 -10.70 -6.92 3.84
N PRO A 90 -10.56 -8.26 3.84
CA PRO A 90 -10.65 -9.05 2.62
C PRO A 90 -12.05 -9.07 2.00
N ALA A 91 -13.12 -8.89 2.79
CA ALA A 91 -14.47 -8.68 2.25
C ALA A 91 -14.55 -7.40 1.40
N THR A 92 -13.88 -6.33 1.82
CA THR A 92 -13.76 -5.08 1.04
C THR A 92 -12.97 -5.31 -0.24
N MET A 93 -11.83 -6.00 -0.17
CA MET A 93 -11.04 -6.38 -1.35
C MET A 93 -11.89 -7.16 -2.36
N LEU A 94 -12.67 -8.13 -1.89
CA LEU A 94 -13.55 -8.95 -2.72
C LEU A 94 -14.64 -8.09 -3.39
N HIS A 95 -15.21 -7.13 -2.67
CA HIS A 95 -16.19 -6.20 -3.22
C HIS A 95 -15.59 -5.31 -4.31
N ILE A 96 -14.40 -4.73 -4.07
CA ILE A 96 -13.67 -3.91 -5.05
C ILE A 96 -13.37 -4.73 -6.31
N LEU A 97 -12.76 -5.92 -6.15
CA LEU A 97 -12.42 -6.78 -7.29
C LEU A 97 -13.65 -7.28 -8.07
N GLY A 98 -14.78 -7.47 -7.38
CA GLY A 98 -16.06 -7.76 -8.02
C GLY A 98 -16.52 -6.64 -8.95
N TRP A 99 -16.26 -5.38 -8.61
CA TRP A 99 -16.49 -4.23 -9.48
C TRP A 99 -15.45 -4.12 -10.59
N VAL A 100 -14.18 -4.38 -10.29
CA VAL A 100 -13.11 -4.42 -11.32
C VAL A 100 -13.51 -5.34 -12.47
N ALA A 101 -13.94 -6.57 -12.19
CA ALA A 101 -14.32 -7.52 -13.24
C ALA A 101 -15.50 -7.04 -14.10
N ARG A 102 -16.45 -6.30 -13.52
CA ARG A 102 -17.58 -5.68 -14.25
C ARG A 102 -17.09 -4.51 -15.11
N LEU A 103 -16.28 -3.63 -14.53
CA LEU A 103 -15.70 -2.48 -15.22
C LEU A 103 -14.78 -2.89 -16.37
N MET A 104 -14.00 -3.96 -16.21
CA MET A 104 -13.17 -4.48 -17.30
C MET A 104 -13.99 -4.91 -18.51
N ARG A 105 -15.16 -5.54 -18.30
CA ARG A 105 -16.07 -5.92 -19.40
C ARG A 105 -16.66 -4.67 -20.05
N TYR A 106 -17.15 -3.75 -19.22
CA TYR A 106 -17.69 -2.47 -19.68
C TYR A 106 -16.68 -1.69 -20.56
N TYR A 107 -15.43 -1.52 -20.10
CA TYR A 107 -14.40 -0.80 -20.86
C TYR A 107 -13.93 -1.53 -22.12
N ARG A 108 -14.10 -2.86 -22.21
CA ARG A 108 -13.76 -3.64 -23.40
C ARG A 108 -14.86 -3.61 -24.46
N GLU A 109 -16.12 -3.55 -24.05
CA GLU A 109 -17.29 -3.68 -24.93
C GLU A 109 -17.89 -2.32 -25.34
N GLY A 110 -17.77 -1.27 -24.51
CA GLY A 110 -18.60 -0.05 -24.61
C GLY A 110 -17.92 1.27 -24.96
N GLY A 111 -16.60 1.32 -25.15
CA GLY A 111 -15.90 2.53 -25.63
C GLY A 111 -15.35 3.45 -24.53
N ALA A 112 -14.22 4.06 -24.89
CA ALA A 112 -13.41 5.06 -24.20
C ALA A 112 -12.41 4.59 -23.12
N ILE A 113 -11.27 4.09 -23.58
CA ILE A 113 -10.00 4.70 -23.15
C ILE A 113 -10.07 6.15 -23.69
N GLU A 114 -9.98 7.16 -22.82
CA GLU A 114 -10.32 8.59 -23.08
C GLU A 114 -11.77 9.01 -22.78
N GLU A 115 -12.32 8.66 -21.62
CA GLU A 115 -13.05 9.70 -20.89
C GLU A 115 -12.00 10.49 -20.10
N ASP A 116 -11.71 11.69 -20.59
CA ASP A 116 -10.92 12.68 -19.91
C ASP A 116 -11.47 12.83 -18.48
N LEU A 117 -10.66 12.46 -17.49
CA LEU A 117 -11.05 12.50 -16.07
C LEU A 117 -11.51 13.92 -15.66
N GLU A 118 -11.06 14.95 -16.39
CA GLU A 118 -11.56 16.32 -16.27
C GLU A 118 -13.04 16.50 -16.65
N ALA A 119 -13.54 15.80 -17.67
CA ALA A 119 -14.90 15.99 -18.17
C ALA A 119 -15.96 15.32 -17.26
N LEU A 120 -15.62 14.20 -16.61
CA LEU A 120 -16.46 13.56 -15.60
C LEU A 120 -16.44 14.34 -14.28
N ALA A 121 -15.29 14.92 -13.89
CA ALA A 121 -15.19 15.80 -12.73
C ALA A 121 -16.01 17.10 -12.88
N LYS A 122 -16.13 17.63 -14.12
CA LYS A 122 -16.93 18.84 -14.44
C LYS A 122 -18.45 18.62 -14.44
N ARG A 123 -18.94 17.37 -14.50
CA ARG A 123 -20.38 17.02 -14.53
C ARG A 123 -20.96 16.61 -13.17
N ALA A 124 -20.13 16.34 -12.18
CA ALA A 124 -20.56 16.20 -10.79
C ALA A 124 -20.91 17.59 -10.21
N PRO A 125 -21.89 17.72 -9.29
CA PRO A 125 -22.18 19.00 -8.66
C PRO A 125 -20.90 19.56 -8.03
N THR A 126 -20.62 20.81 -8.40
CA THR A 126 -19.35 21.49 -8.22
C THR A 126 -18.94 21.52 -6.75
N ILE A 127 -17.98 20.67 -6.39
CA ILE A 127 -17.04 20.94 -5.31
C ILE A 127 -15.67 21.01 -5.99
N SER A 128 -15.12 22.21 -6.09
CA SER A 128 -13.89 22.52 -6.80
C SER A 128 -12.75 21.54 -6.43
N PRO A 129 -11.99 21.02 -7.41
CA PRO A 129 -10.85 20.12 -7.18
C PRO A 129 -9.74 20.72 -6.32
N GLN A 130 -9.70 22.05 -6.20
CA GLN A 130 -8.69 22.76 -5.42
C GLN A 130 -8.86 22.68 -3.90
N VAL A 131 -10.04 22.25 -3.39
CA VAL A 131 -10.28 22.17 -1.94
C VAL A 131 -10.04 20.75 -1.40
N LEU A 132 -10.30 19.70 -2.18
CA LEU A 132 -10.20 18.31 -1.68
C LEU A 132 -8.79 17.70 -1.79
N GLU A 133 -7.94 18.15 -2.72
CA GLU A 133 -6.51 17.80 -2.71
C GLU A 133 -5.77 18.55 -1.61
N SER A 134 -6.13 19.81 -1.34
CA SER A 134 -5.44 20.65 -0.34
C SER A 134 -5.75 20.28 1.11
N GLU A 135 -6.89 19.67 1.44
CA GLU A 135 -7.22 19.30 2.83
C GLU A 135 -6.78 17.87 3.17
N ARG A 136 -6.87 16.91 2.24
CA ARG A 136 -6.48 15.51 2.48
C ARG A 136 -5.00 15.22 2.28
N GLN A 137 -4.31 15.92 1.36
CA GLN A 137 -2.85 15.87 1.33
C GLN A 137 -2.26 16.70 2.47
N ALA A 138 -2.93 17.75 2.95
CA ALA A 138 -2.55 18.41 4.20
C ALA A 138 -2.82 17.57 5.45
N GLU A 139 -3.85 16.72 5.51
CA GLU A 139 -4.07 15.83 6.67
C GLU A 139 -3.15 14.60 6.65
N ILE A 140 -2.88 14.00 5.50
CA ILE A 140 -1.95 12.85 5.41
C ILE A 140 -0.49 13.33 5.51
N GLN A 141 -0.17 14.52 4.99
CA GLN A 141 1.10 15.18 5.29
C GLN A 141 1.11 15.75 6.70
N ALA A 142 0.02 16.22 7.33
CA ALA A 142 0.06 16.63 8.73
C ALA A 142 0.25 15.42 9.67
N VAL A 143 -0.38 14.28 9.42
CA VAL A 143 -0.20 13.11 10.30
C VAL A 143 1.18 12.44 10.10
N ALA A 144 1.84 12.64 8.96
CA ALA A 144 3.22 12.21 8.71
C ALA A 144 4.30 13.33 8.82
N GLN A 145 3.91 14.61 8.94
CA GLN A 145 4.78 15.81 8.98
C GLN A 145 4.37 16.83 10.06
N THR A 146 3.68 16.46 11.15
CA THR A 146 3.60 17.38 12.32
C THR A 146 4.83 17.28 13.22
N GLN A 147 5.94 16.73 12.74
CA GLN A 147 7.25 17.03 13.32
C GLN A 147 8.22 17.33 12.17
N ASN A 148 8.45 18.62 11.92
CA ASN A 148 9.61 19.07 11.17
C ASN A 148 10.85 18.68 11.96
N PHE A 149 11.37 17.49 11.69
CA PHE A 149 12.61 17.03 12.31
C PHE A 149 13.75 17.93 11.87
N GLN A 150 14.44 18.55 12.83
CA GLN A 150 15.62 19.37 12.59
C GLN A 150 16.88 18.59 12.94
N LEU A 151 17.99 18.93 12.27
CA LEU A 151 19.29 18.36 12.59
C LEU A 151 19.64 18.74 14.03
N ARG A 152 20.11 17.77 14.83
CA ARG A 152 20.36 17.88 16.29
C ARG A 152 19.12 18.05 17.17
N GLN A 153 17.92 17.85 16.62
CA GLN A 153 16.72 17.80 17.45
C GLN A 153 16.68 16.52 18.28
N GLN A 154 16.32 16.64 19.55
CA GLN A 154 16.05 15.52 20.44
C GLN A 154 14.57 15.19 20.41
N VAL A 155 14.25 13.90 20.21
CA VAL A 155 12.88 13.40 20.14
C VAL A 155 12.75 12.11 20.93
N GLU A 156 11.58 11.89 21.53
CA GLU A 156 11.29 10.62 22.20
C GLU A 156 11.07 9.53 21.16
N ALA A 157 11.64 8.35 21.40
CA ALA A 157 11.46 7.18 20.56
C ALA A 157 11.22 5.93 21.42
N VAL A 158 10.39 5.02 20.91
CA VAL A 158 10.11 3.74 21.57
C VAL A 158 11.00 2.66 20.99
N ILE A 159 11.67 1.89 21.84
CA ILE A 159 12.52 0.79 21.40
C ILE A 159 11.65 -0.40 21.02
N LYS A 160 11.66 -0.80 19.74
CA LYS A 160 10.86 -1.95 19.25
C LYS A 160 11.60 -3.27 19.28
N THR A 161 12.89 -3.23 18.99
CA THR A 161 13.67 -4.45 18.84
C THR A 161 15.14 -4.18 19.12
N ILE A 162 15.77 -5.09 19.85
CA ILE A 162 17.22 -5.11 20.08
C ILE A 162 17.73 -6.44 19.53
N LYS A 163 18.66 -6.39 18.58
CA LYS A 163 19.29 -7.57 17.95
C LYS A 163 20.81 -7.42 18.04
N GLY A 164 21.40 -7.97 19.09
CA GLY A 164 22.80 -7.74 19.41
C GLY A 164 23.07 -6.25 19.67
N LYS A 165 24.03 -5.67 18.96
CA LYS A 165 24.38 -4.24 19.06
C LYS A 165 23.47 -3.31 18.23
N ALA A 166 22.45 -3.84 17.54
CA ALA A 166 21.54 -3.05 16.71
C ALA A 166 20.20 -2.82 17.45
N VAL A 167 19.82 -1.56 17.59
CA VAL A 167 18.62 -1.11 18.28
C VAL A 167 17.68 -0.46 17.26
N THR A 168 16.41 -0.83 17.29
CA THR A 168 15.37 -0.27 16.42
C THR A 168 14.50 0.68 17.22
N TYR A 169 14.58 1.96 16.87
CA TYR A 169 13.79 3.04 17.43
C TYR A 169 12.56 3.29 16.56
N GLU A 170 11.40 3.41 17.18
CA GLU A 170 10.18 3.94 16.56
C GLU A 170 9.99 5.39 17.02
N LEU A 171 10.19 6.33 16.10
CA LEU A 171 9.94 7.74 16.31
C LEU A 171 8.44 8.05 16.10
N PRO A 172 7.96 9.23 16.55
CA PRO A 172 6.64 9.75 16.22
C PRO A 172 6.39 9.71 14.71
N GLY A 173 5.15 9.39 14.30
CA GLY A 173 4.82 9.16 12.89
C GLY A 173 5.15 7.74 12.39
N SER A 174 5.40 6.78 13.30
CA SER A 174 5.69 5.37 12.98
C SER A 174 6.96 5.16 12.13
N ILE A 175 7.91 6.10 12.21
CA ILE A 175 9.20 6.02 11.52
C ILE A 175 10.11 5.06 12.29
N LYS A 176 10.55 3.99 11.64
CA LYS A 176 11.43 2.97 12.25
C LYS A 176 12.85 3.11 11.76
N LEU A 177 13.79 3.28 12.69
CA LEU A 177 15.22 3.40 12.40
C LEU A 177 16.01 2.39 13.21
N THR A 178 16.78 1.56 12.51
CA THR A 178 17.72 0.62 13.13
C THR A 178 19.11 1.20 13.12
N VAL A 179 19.68 1.45 14.30
CA VAL A 179 21.02 2.02 14.49
C VAL A 179 21.88 1.07 15.31
N LYS A 180 23.17 1.00 15.02
CA LYS A 180 24.12 0.24 15.83
C LYS A 180 24.57 1.09 17.03
N GLU A 181 24.32 0.60 18.24
CA GLU A 181 24.64 1.24 19.52
C GLU A 181 25.66 0.39 20.30
N PRO A 182 26.90 0.25 19.81
CA PRO A 182 27.83 -0.76 20.31
C PRO A 182 28.27 -0.60 21.77
N LYS A 183 28.11 0.60 22.35
CA LYS A 183 28.55 0.94 23.71
C LYS A 183 27.40 1.06 24.71
N LYS A 184 26.18 1.20 24.21
CA LYS A 184 25.02 1.67 25.00
C LYS A 184 23.80 0.75 24.89
N TYR A 185 23.84 -0.25 24.01
CA TYR A 185 22.72 -1.18 23.80
C TYR A 185 22.37 -2.03 25.04
N SER A 186 23.30 -2.20 25.99
CA SER A 186 23.08 -2.96 27.22
C SER A 186 22.13 -2.27 28.19
N ASP A 187 21.99 -0.95 28.08
CA ASP A 187 21.25 -0.11 29.02
C ASP A 187 19.83 0.18 28.52
N LEU A 188 19.39 -0.54 27.48
CA LEU A 188 18.16 -0.32 26.73
C LEU A 188 17.27 -1.56 26.75
N GLU A 189 15.97 -1.36 26.96
CA GLU A 189 14.97 -2.42 26.98
C GLU A 189 13.90 -2.24 25.89
N VAL A 190 13.38 -3.35 25.38
CA VAL A 190 12.29 -3.32 24.38
C VAL A 190 11.01 -2.80 25.05
N GLY A 191 10.40 -1.78 24.44
CA GLY A 191 9.24 -1.05 24.97
C GLY A 191 9.59 0.22 25.74
N GLN A 192 10.87 0.45 26.04
CA GLN A 192 11.34 1.66 26.72
C GLN A 192 11.19 2.90 25.82
N VAL A 193 10.80 4.02 26.42
CA VAL A 193 10.82 5.35 25.79
C VAL A 193 12.16 6.00 26.10
N VAL A 194 12.89 6.41 25.07
CA VAL A 194 14.22 7.03 25.20
C VAL A 194 14.36 8.25 24.30
N THR A 195 15.19 9.21 24.72
CA THR A 195 15.45 10.43 23.95
C THR A 195 16.57 10.19 22.94
N VAL A 196 16.28 10.37 21.65
CA VAL A 196 17.26 10.23 20.57
C VAL A 196 17.48 11.56 19.86
N GLU A 197 18.72 11.88 19.54
CA GLU A 197 19.11 13.04 18.74
C GLU A 197 19.19 12.65 17.26
N ILE A 198 18.67 13.52 16.39
CA ILE A 198 18.67 13.34 14.95
C ILE A 198 19.99 13.84 14.36
N LEU A 199 20.81 12.92 13.87
CA LEU A 199 22.13 13.22 13.32
C LEU A 199 22.13 13.50 11.82
N GLU A 200 21.17 12.95 11.09
CA GLU A 200 21.09 13.09 9.64
C GLU A 200 19.63 13.01 9.18
N ILE A 201 19.27 13.86 8.22
CA ILE A 201 17.94 13.94 7.62
C ILE A 201 18.08 13.74 6.11
N ARG A 202 17.11 13.06 5.48
CA ARG A 202 17.04 12.86 4.03
C ARG A 202 16.47 14.12 3.34
N GLU A 203 16.64 14.22 2.03
CA GLU A 203 16.06 15.32 1.22
C GLU A 203 14.53 15.46 1.36
N ASN A 204 13.84 14.41 1.79
CA ASN A 204 12.41 14.38 2.04
C ASN A 204 12.00 14.68 3.51
N GLY A 205 12.92 15.17 4.34
CA GLY A 205 12.66 15.55 5.74
C GLY A 205 12.61 14.39 6.75
N ILE A 206 12.81 13.15 6.30
CA ILE A 206 12.78 11.96 7.18
C ILE A 206 14.15 11.74 7.83
N PRO A 207 14.24 11.52 9.14
CA PRO A 207 15.49 11.19 9.82
C PRO A 207 16.12 9.92 9.22
N LYS A 208 17.38 10.03 8.81
CA LYS A 208 18.17 8.92 8.27
C LYS A 208 18.99 8.24 9.36
N LYS A 209 19.44 9.00 10.35
CA LYS A 209 20.29 8.52 11.44
C LYS A 209 19.95 9.24 12.74
N VAL A 210 19.86 8.48 13.82
CA VAL A 210 19.61 8.96 15.18
C VAL A 210 20.64 8.37 16.14
N GLN A 211 20.84 8.99 17.29
CA GLN A 211 21.70 8.51 18.36
C GLN A 211 21.04 8.72 19.72
N TRP A 212 21.11 7.71 20.59
CA TRP A 212 20.57 7.85 21.95
C TRP A 212 21.38 8.85 22.81
N VAL A 213 20.65 9.81 23.40
CA VAL A 213 21.15 10.82 24.35
C VAL A 213 20.70 10.42 25.75
N GLY A 214 21.42 9.50 26.35
CA GLY A 214 21.29 9.05 27.74
C GLY A 214 22.56 8.37 28.20
#